data_AF-A0A2V5MVC1-F1
#
_entry.id   AF-A0A2V5MVC1-F1
#
_cell.length_a   1.000
_cell.length_b   1.000
_cell.length_c   1.000
_cell.angle_alpha   90.00
_cell.angle_beta   90.00
_cell.angle_gamma   90.00
#
_symmetry.space_group_name_H-M   'P 1'
#
loop_
_entity.id
_entity.type
_entity.pdbx_description
1 polymer ?
#
loop_
_entity_poly.entity_id
_entity_poly.type
_entity_poly.pdbx_seq_one_letter_code
_entity_poly.pdbx_strand_id
1 'polypeptide(L)'
;MDHRFNATLRACLIGVLLLPLMVRADVIFSATDATWKLFKGLSEASSPDPAAWRQPTFDDTSWAVAPAPFYYTSTPTEPPFYNGGPVTGTVLGDMMNVYTCVFLRKTFVVTNAAASGTVMVQVAGDDGFIVWLNGVEVGRTNMPAGFVAYNGRALGSIAEPVQIHEFILSGSQWLREGTNVLTVQGFNWDPA
;
A
#
# COMPACT_ATOMS: atom_id res chain seq x y z
N MET A 1 27.91 -74.85 34.61
CA MET A 1 28.08 -74.39 33.22
C MET A 1 27.17 -73.20 33.07
N ASP A 2 27.73 -72.04 33.41
CA ASP A 2 27.11 -70.73 33.26
C ASP A 2 27.90 -70.04 32.14
N HIS A 3 27.23 -69.38 31.20
CA HIS A 3 27.68 -68.11 30.62
C HIS A 3 26.81 -67.63 29.43
N ARG A 4 26.25 -66.42 29.64
CA ARG A 4 26.16 -65.29 28.68
C ARG A 4 24.98 -65.33 27.67
N PHE A 5 24.36 -64.21 27.24
CA PHE A 5 24.68 -62.78 27.26
C PHE A 5 23.37 -61.96 27.30
N ASN A 6 23.30 -60.94 28.16
CA ASN A 6 22.31 -59.85 28.11
C ASN A 6 22.74 -58.82 27.05
N ALA A 7 21.87 -58.50 26.09
CA ALA A 7 22.05 -57.35 25.20
C ALA A 7 20.97 -56.30 25.50
N THR A 8 21.37 -55.22 26.17
CA THR A 8 20.52 -54.05 26.43
C THR A 8 20.53 -53.16 25.18
N LEU A 9 19.43 -53.14 24.41
CA LEU A 9 19.25 -52.16 23.34
C LEU A 9 19.09 -50.76 23.96
N ARG A 10 20.03 -49.86 23.69
CA ARG A 10 19.86 -48.41 23.89
C ARG A 10 19.50 -47.79 22.54
N ALA A 11 18.21 -47.55 22.32
CA ALA A 11 17.76 -46.74 21.19
C ALA A 11 18.05 -45.26 21.48
N CYS A 12 18.92 -44.65 20.67
CA CYS A 12 19.14 -43.21 20.65
C CYS A 12 18.08 -42.61 19.70
N LEU A 13 17.05 -41.97 20.26
CA LEU A 13 16.05 -41.25 19.48
C LEU A 13 16.66 -39.92 19.03
N ILE A 14 17.25 -39.88 17.83
CA ILE A 14 17.62 -38.60 17.20
C ILE A 14 16.33 -38.00 16.64
N GLY A 15 15.66 -37.20 17.45
CA GLY A 15 14.55 -36.37 17.01
C GLY A 15 15.06 -35.22 16.15
N VAL A 16 14.94 -35.32 14.83
CA VAL A 16 15.05 -34.15 13.95
C VAL A 16 13.75 -33.36 14.11
N LEU A 17 13.76 -32.35 14.97
CA LEU A 17 12.69 -31.36 15.05
C LEU A 17 12.84 -30.42 13.84
N LEU A 18 12.24 -30.80 12.70
CA LEU A 18 11.94 -29.85 11.63
C LEU A 18 10.82 -28.93 12.15
N LEU A 19 11.20 -27.82 12.79
CA LEU A 19 10.26 -26.72 12.99
C LEU A 19 9.77 -26.32 11.59
N PRO A 20 8.45 -26.32 11.32
CA PRO A 20 7.96 -25.75 10.07
C PRO A 20 8.41 -24.29 10.06
N LEU A 21 9.16 -23.90 9.03
CA LEU A 21 9.35 -22.51 8.67
C LEU A 21 7.96 -21.93 8.40
N MET A 22 7.29 -21.41 9.43
CA MET A 22 6.10 -20.60 9.24
C MET A 22 6.54 -19.33 8.55
N VAL A 23 6.38 -19.28 7.23
CA VAL A 23 6.39 -18.03 6.50
C VAL A 23 5.16 -17.26 6.97
N ARG A 24 5.35 -16.34 7.92
CA ARG A 24 4.30 -15.44 8.38
C ARG A 24 4.28 -14.22 7.46
N ALA A 25 3.19 -14.04 6.72
CA ALA A 25 2.90 -12.77 6.07
C ALA A 25 2.03 -11.95 7.03
N ASP A 26 2.49 -10.77 7.41
CA ASP A 26 1.69 -9.82 8.18
C ASP A 26 1.01 -8.84 7.24
N VAL A 27 -0.31 -8.68 7.39
CA VAL A 27 -1.05 -7.61 6.71
C VAL A 27 -0.96 -6.35 7.57
N ILE A 28 -0.17 -5.38 7.13
CA ILE A 28 -0.01 -4.10 7.84
C ILE A 28 -1.32 -3.29 7.79
N PHE A 29 -1.98 -3.26 6.64
CA PHE A 29 -3.35 -2.77 6.46
C PHE A 29 -3.95 -3.32 5.16
N SER A 30 -5.27 -3.51 5.14
CA SER A 30 -6.01 -3.93 3.94
C SER A 30 -6.14 -2.78 2.93
N ALA A 31 -6.33 -3.12 1.65
CA ALA A 31 -6.65 -2.14 0.60
C ALA A 31 -8.06 -1.54 0.78
N THR A 32 -8.99 -2.29 1.35
CA THR A 32 -10.37 -1.86 1.66
C THR A 32 -10.53 -1.55 3.14
N ASP A 33 -11.33 -0.54 3.48
CA ASP A 33 -11.70 -0.10 4.83
C ASP A 33 -10.53 0.36 5.73
N ALA A 34 -9.32 0.35 5.21
CA ALA A 34 -8.20 1.04 5.80
C ALA A 34 -8.46 2.55 5.81
N THR A 35 -8.32 3.18 6.98
CA THR A 35 -8.33 4.63 7.09
C THR A 35 -7.01 5.23 6.61
N TRP A 36 -7.08 6.26 5.79
CA TRP A 36 -5.94 7.03 5.27
C TRP A 36 -6.09 8.51 5.60
N LYS A 37 -4.96 9.22 5.57
CA LYS A 37 -4.93 10.66 5.43
C LYS A 37 -5.17 11.02 3.97
N LEU A 38 -6.09 11.94 3.71
CA LEU A 38 -6.53 12.38 2.40
C LEU A 38 -6.34 13.90 2.26
N PHE A 39 -5.69 14.32 1.18
CA PHE A 39 -5.62 15.71 0.73
C PHE A 39 -6.06 15.80 -0.73
N LYS A 40 -7.03 16.66 -1.01
CA LYS A 40 -7.58 16.85 -2.35
C LYS A 40 -6.62 17.67 -3.20
N GLY A 41 -6.46 17.33 -4.49
CA GLY A 41 -5.57 18.00 -5.43
C GLY A 41 -6.05 19.39 -5.88
N LEU A 42 -6.31 20.28 -4.93
CA LEU A 42 -6.61 21.71 -5.19
C LEU A 42 -5.33 22.56 -5.20
N SER A 43 -4.25 22.02 -4.63
CA SER A 43 -2.90 22.57 -4.62
C SER A 43 -1.88 21.44 -4.47
N GLU A 44 -0.60 21.77 -4.50
CA GLU A 44 0.43 20.86 -3.99
C GLU A 44 0.17 20.50 -2.53
N ALA A 45 0.45 19.24 -2.19
CA ALA A 45 0.28 18.69 -0.84
C ALA A 45 1.30 19.23 0.17
N SER A 46 2.40 19.81 -0.30
CA SER A 46 3.41 20.46 0.53
C SER A 46 4.09 21.62 -0.19
N SER A 47 4.58 22.59 0.58
CA SER A 47 5.27 23.79 0.10
C SER A 47 6.33 24.21 1.13
N PRO A 48 7.48 24.79 0.72
CA PRO A 48 7.89 25.08 -0.66
C PRO A 48 8.37 23.85 -1.44
N ASP A 49 8.64 22.75 -0.75
CA ASP A 49 9.03 21.47 -1.37
C ASP A 49 7.77 20.62 -1.66
N PRO A 50 7.42 20.36 -2.93
CA PRO A 50 6.26 19.53 -3.30
C PRO A 50 6.49 18.02 -3.07
N ALA A 51 7.68 17.59 -2.66
CA ALA A 51 7.97 16.21 -2.29
C ALA A 51 7.98 15.95 -0.77
N ALA A 52 7.93 17.00 0.06
CA ALA A 52 8.00 16.86 1.52
C ALA A 52 6.86 16.01 2.08
N TRP A 53 5.65 16.09 1.51
CA TRP A 53 4.50 15.26 1.89
C TRP A 53 4.70 13.76 1.69
N ARG A 54 5.81 13.31 1.09
CA ARG A 54 6.12 11.88 0.93
C ARG A 54 6.95 11.33 2.08
N GLN A 55 7.48 12.21 2.93
CA GLN A 55 8.42 11.86 4.00
C GLN A 55 7.70 11.38 5.27
N PRO A 56 8.32 10.49 6.07
CA PRO A 56 7.75 10.02 7.33
C PRO A 56 7.51 11.14 8.35
N THR A 57 8.33 12.20 8.30
CA THR A 57 8.29 13.31 9.26
C THR A 57 7.33 14.44 8.87
N PHE A 58 6.63 14.32 7.74
CA PHE A 58 5.67 15.33 7.31
C PHE A 58 4.46 15.38 8.24
N ASP A 59 4.07 16.59 8.63
CA ASP A 59 2.88 16.84 9.45
C ASP A 59 1.63 16.88 8.57
N ASP A 60 0.85 15.79 8.62
CA ASP A 60 -0.45 15.66 7.96
C ASP A 60 -1.64 15.79 8.93
N THR A 61 -1.44 16.42 10.10
CA THR A 61 -2.51 16.59 11.10
C THR A 61 -3.72 17.34 10.54
N SER A 62 -3.51 18.27 9.61
CA SER A 62 -4.57 19.03 8.93
C SER A 62 -5.28 18.26 7.81
N TRP A 63 -4.77 17.11 7.38
CA TRP A 63 -5.38 16.31 6.31
C TRP A 63 -6.62 15.57 6.83
N ALA A 64 -7.61 15.43 5.95
CA ALA A 64 -8.81 14.67 6.24
C ALA A 64 -8.46 13.21 6.52
N VAL A 65 -9.27 12.55 7.34
CA VAL A 65 -9.13 11.14 7.69
C VAL A 65 -10.32 10.41 7.13
N ALA A 66 -10.09 9.44 6.24
CA ALA A 66 -11.17 8.83 5.47
C ALA A 66 -10.82 7.39 5.03
N PRO A 67 -11.80 6.47 4.96
CA PRO A 67 -11.57 5.08 4.56
C PRO A 67 -11.42 4.93 3.04
N ALA A 68 -10.50 4.06 2.62
CA ALA A 68 -10.42 3.59 1.23
C ALA A 68 -11.56 2.58 0.92
N PRO A 69 -11.98 2.44 -0.36
CA PRO A 69 -11.47 3.14 -1.55
C PRO A 69 -11.93 4.60 -1.64
N PHE A 70 -11.22 5.38 -2.45
CA PHE A 70 -11.55 6.78 -2.78
C PHE A 70 -12.02 6.85 -4.22
N TYR A 71 -13.18 7.43 -4.48
CA TYR A 71 -13.77 7.44 -5.82
C TYR A 71 -14.71 8.63 -6.01
N TYR A 72 -14.96 9.01 -7.25
CA TYR A 72 -16.04 9.91 -7.62
C TYR A 72 -16.89 9.23 -8.70
N THR A 73 -18.16 9.59 -8.81
CA THR A 73 -19.06 9.03 -9.83
C THR A 73 -20.16 10.02 -10.15
N SER A 74 -20.60 10.04 -11.42
CA SER A 74 -21.80 10.76 -11.86
C SER A 74 -23.09 10.00 -11.54
N THR A 75 -22.98 8.70 -11.23
CA THR A 75 -24.09 7.81 -10.94
C THR A 75 -23.89 7.16 -9.57
N PRO A 76 -24.67 7.53 -8.54
CA PRO A 76 -24.51 7.01 -7.16
C PRO A 76 -24.62 5.49 -7.01
N THR A 77 -25.03 4.79 -8.07
CA THR A 77 -25.25 3.34 -8.12
C THR A 77 -24.11 2.54 -8.74
N GLU A 78 -23.07 3.20 -9.29
CA GLU A 78 -21.86 2.51 -9.77
C GLU A 78 -20.88 2.40 -8.58
N PRO A 79 -20.80 1.23 -7.91
CA PRO A 79 -19.84 1.05 -6.83
C PRO A 79 -18.41 1.21 -7.34
N PRO A 80 -17.48 1.70 -6.50
CA PRO A 80 -16.05 1.58 -6.83
C PRO A 80 -15.75 0.09 -6.98
N PHE A 81 -15.28 -0.28 -8.16
CA PHE A 81 -15.04 -1.65 -8.58
C PHE A 81 -14.27 -2.48 -7.55
N TYR A 82 -14.98 -3.37 -6.86
CA TYR A 82 -14.50 -4.70 -6.49
C TYR A 82 -15.71 -5.62 -6.25
N ASN A 83 -15.98 -6.51 -7.23
CA ASN A 83 -16.88 -7.67 -7.08
C ASN A 83 -18.39 -7.40 -6.85
N GLY A 84 -18.94 -6.23 -7.21
CA GLY A 84 -20.38 -5.96 -7.05
C GLY A 84 -20.86 -5.97 -5.59
N GLY A 85 -19.94 -5.77 -4.64
CA GLY A 85 -20.24 -5.63 -3.22
C GLY A 85 -20.91 -4.30 -2.88
N PRO A 86 -21.34 -4.10 -1.62
CA PRO A 86 -21.89 -2.83 -1.16
C PRO A 86 -20.88 -1.69 -1.38
N VAL A 87 -21.40 -0.52 -1.74
CA VAL A 87 -20.63 0.72 -1.88
C VAL A 87 -20.01 1.07 -0.52
N THR A 88 -18.69 0.91 -0.37
CA THR A 88 -17.93 1.31 0.82
C THR A 88 -16.84 2.32 0.45
N GLY A 89 -16.21 2.94 1.46
CA GLY A 89 -15.15 3.92 1.27
C GLY A 89 -15.65 5.37 1.26
N THR A 90 -14.96 6.22 0.50
CA THR A 90 -15.13 7.67 0.51
C THR A 90 -15.48 8.20 -0.87
N VAL A 91 -16.68 8.78 -0.99
CA VAL A 91 -17.12 9.52 -2.18
C VAL A 91 -16.49 10.91 -2.20
N LEU A 92 -15.77 11.21 -3.27
CA LEU A 92 -15.22 12.52 -3.60
C LEU A 92 -16.21 13.30 -4.48
N GLY A 93 -17.36 13.65 -3.91
CA GLY A 93 -18.49 14.25 -4.65
C GLY A 93 -18.22 15.62 -5.27
N ASP A 94 -17.09 16.24 -4.94
CA ASP A 94 -16.63 17.53 -5.47
C ASP A 94 -15.44 17.40 -6.42
N MET A 95 -15.04 16.18 -6.81
CA MET A 95 -13.89 15.97 -7.69
C MET A 95 -14.18 16.32 -9.14
N MET A 96 -15.35 15.92 -9.62
CA MET A 96 -15.79 16.09 -11.00
C MET A 96 -15.70 17.56 -11.42
N ASN A 97 -14.92 17.82 -12.47
CA ASN A 97 -14.63 19.13 -13.05
C ASN A 97 -13.91 20.12 -12.11
N VAL A 98 -13.34 19.66 -10.98
CA VAL A 98 -12.65 20.53 -10.00
C VAL A 98 -11.18 20.17 -9.83
N TYR A 99 -10.85 18.90 -9.59
CA TYR A 99 -9.46 18.45 -9.41
C TYR A 99 -9.23 17.08 -10.03
N THR A 100 -7.99 16.81 -10.44
CA THR A 100 -7.61 15.58 -11.17
C THR A 100 -6.79 14.61 -10.33
N CYS A 101 -6.43 14.96 -9.09
CA CYS A 101 -5.66 14.06 -8.24
C CYS A 101 -6.07 14.11 -6.77
N VAL A 102 -5.67 13.07 -6.04
CA VAL A 102 -5.68 13.06 -4.57
C VAL A 102 -4.33 12.60 -4.05
N PHE A 103 -3.97 13.10 -2.88
CA PHE A 103 -2.78 12.67 -2.14
C PHE A 103 -3.23 11.86 -0.92
N LEU A 104 -2.65 10.67 -0.79
CA LEU A 104 -2.98 9.71 0.25
C LEU A 104 -1.73 9.42 1.07
N ARG A 105 -1.86 9.43 2.40
CA ARG A 105 -0.78 9.06 3.32
C ARG A 105 -1.27 8.05 4.35
N LYS A 106 -0.44 7.04 4.62
CA LYS A 106 -0.67 6.08 5.70
C LYS A 106 0.63 5.71 6.39
N THR A 107 0.68 5.98 7.68
CA THR A 107 1.79 5.58 8.53
C THR A 107 1.55 4.21 9.15
N PHE A 108 2.64 3.50 9.41
CA PHE A 108 2.61 2.21 10.09
C PHE A 108 3.93 2.01 10.83
N VAL A 109 3.91 1.15 11.85
CA VAL A 109 5.09 0.85 12.66
C VAL A 109 5.64 -0.52 12.29
N VAL A 110 6.95 -0.59 12.05
CA VAL A 110 7.67 -1.83 11.85
C VAL A 110 8.57 -2.07 13.06
N THR A 111 8.43 -3.23 13.67
CA THR A 111 9.36 -3.74 14.68
C THR A 111 10.30 -4.74 14.03
N ASN A 112 11.59 -4.57 14.21
CA ASN A 112 12.65 -5.37 13.59
C ASN A 112 12.66 -5.31 12.05
N ALA A 113 12.91 -4.13 11.50
CA ALA A 113 13.02 -3.91 10.05
C ALA A 113 14.12 -4.77 9.40
N ALA A 114 15.20 -5.06 10.11
CA ALA A 114 16.29 -5.91 9.62
C ALA A 114 15.87 -7.38 9.38
N ALA A 115 14.86 -7.86 10.11
CA ALA A 115 14.28 -9.20 9.91
C ALA A 115 13.13 -9.21 8.90
N SER A 116 12.74 -8.06 8.35
CA SER A 116 11.69 -7.98 7.35
C SER A 116 12.19 -8.56 6.02
N GLY A 117 11.64 -9.71 5.63
CA GLY A 117 11.99 -10.38 4.38
C GLY A 117 11.51 -9.61 3.16
N THR A 118 10.27 -9.88 2.74
CA THR A 118 9.65 -9.23 1.57
C THR A 118 8.49 -8.35 2.00
N VAL A 119 8.36 -7.20 1.38
CA VAL A 119 7.20 -6.29 1.51
C VAL A 119 6.47 -6.27 0.18
N MET A 120 5.16 -6.44 0.23
CA MET A 120 4.30 -6.35 -0.94
C MET A 120 3.39 -5.13 -0.79
N VAL A 121 3.45 -4.22 -1.75
CA VAL A 121 2.54 -3.08 -1.86
C VAL A 121 1.57 -3.37 -2.99
N GLN A 122 0.27 -3.37 -2.67
CA GLN A 122 -0.80 -3.58 -3.64
C GLN A 122 -1.57 -2.29 -3.86
N VAL A 123 -1.72 -1.88 -5.13
CA VAL A 123 -2.47 -0.68 -5.51
C VAL A 123 -3.34 -0.97 -6.72
N ALA A 124 -4.63 -0.63 -6.63
CA ALA A 124 -5.51 -0.47 -7.78
C ALA A 124 -5.86 1.01 -7.87
N GLY A 125 -5.76 1.59 -9.06
CA GLY A 125 -6.04 3.00 -9.27
C GLY A 125 -6.56 3.23 -10.68
N ASP A 126 -7.64 3.98 -10.75
CA ASP A 126 -8.27 4.45 -11.97
C ASP A 126 -8.15 5.99 -11.99
N ASP A 127 -7.43 6.60 -12.93
CA ASP A 127 -6.79 6.00 -14.10
C ASP A 127 -5.30 5.67 -13.89
N GLY A 128 -4.64 6.41 -13.00
CA GLY A 128 -3.20 6.32 -12.80
C GLY A 128 -2.79 6.61 -11.38
N PHE A 129 -1.60 6.16 -11.00
CA PHE A 129 -1.06 6.43 -9.67
C PHE A 129 0.46 6.41 -9.66
N ILE A 130 1.01 7.05 -8.63
CA ILE A 130 2.41 6.92 -8.23
C ILE A 130 2.42 6.60 -6.74
N VAL A 131 3.25 5.64 -6.33
CA VAL A 131 3.37 5.18 -4.95
C VAL A 131 4.80 5.32 -4.45
N TRP A 132 4.94 5.84 -3.22
CA TRP A 132 6.21 5.98 -2.53
C TRP A 132 6.17 5.33 -1.16
N LEU A 133 7.26 4.65 -0.80
CA LEU A 133 7.53 4.16 0.54
C LEU A 133 8.68 4.97 1.13
N ASN A 134 8.45 5.61 2.27
CA ASN A 134 9.45 6.42 2.97
C ASN A 134 10.10 7.49 2.08
N GLY A 135 9.31 8.11 1.19
CA GLY A 135 9.74 9.16 0.27
C GLY A 135 10.35 8.68 -1.05
N VAL A 136 10.57 7.38 -1.22
CA VAL A 136 11.19 6.80 -2.43
C VAL A 136 10.12 6.12 -3.27
N GLU A 137 10.12 6.39 -4.58
CA GLU A 137 9.15 5.82 -5.51
C GLU A 137 9.37 4.32 -5.63
N VAL A 138 8.31 3.54 -5.40
CA VAL A 138 8.34 2.07 -5.51
C VAL A 138 7.57 1.56 -6.71
N GLY A 139 6.69 2.40 -7.28
CA GLY A 139 5.79 1.99 -8.34
C GLY A 139 5.03 3.16 -8.94
N ARG A 140 4.68 3.00 -10.21
CA ARG A 140 3.93 3.95 -11.02
C ARG A 140 3.17 3.20 -12.09
N THR A 141 1.91 3.57 -12.31
CA THR A 141 1.09 3.04 -13.41
C THR A 141 0.41 4.19 -14.12
N ASN A 142 0.45 4.17 -15.46
CA ASN A 142 -0.27 5.09 -16.32
C ASN A 142 0.00 6.59 -16.06
N MET A 143 1.25 6.94 -15.72
CA MET A 143 1.69 8.32 -15.46
C MET A 143 2.95 8.67 -16.27
N PRO A 144 3.14 9.94 -16.70
CA PRO A 144 4.41 10.40 -17.31
C PRO A 144 5.59 10.14 -16.40
N ALA A 145 6.83 10.07 -16.90
CA ALA A 145 8.00 9.97 -16.03
C ALA A 145 8.26 11.27 -15.24
N GLY A 146 8.93 11.16 -14.09
CA GLY A 146 9.37 12.32 -13.30
C GLY A 146 8.29 12.89 -12.37
N PHE A 147 8.48 14.16 -12.00
CA PHE A 147 7.56 14.90 -11.12
C PHE A 147 6.26 15.21 -11.86
N VAL A 148 5.13 14.92 -11.21
CA VAL A 148 3.79 15.26 -11.67
C VAL A 148 3.15 16.15 -10.61
N ALA A 149 2.75 17.35 -11.02
CA ALA A 149 2.11 18.33 -10.15
C ALA A 149 0.67 17.92 -9.80
N TYR A 150 0.07 18.62 -8.83
CA TYR A 150 -1.31 18.39 -8.39
C TYR A 150 -2.37 18.50 -9.51
N ASN A 151 -2.09 19.28 -10.55
CA ASN A 151 -2.97 19.46 -11.71
C ASN A 151 -2.59 18.54 -12.90
N GLY A 152 -1.68 17.60 -12.67
CA GLY A 152 -1.33 16.55 -13.62
C GLY A 152 -2.46 15.52 -13.77
N ARG A 153 -2.28 14.64 -14.74
CA ARG A 153 -3.27 13.62 -15.14
C ARG A 153 -2.57 12.31 -15.46
N ALA A 154 -3.36 11.24 -15.49
CA ALA A 154 -2.93 9.98 -16.08
C ALA A 154 -2.56 10.15 -17.57
N LEU A 155 -1.92 9.14 -18.18
CA LEU A 155 -1.57 9.17 -19.60
C LEU A 155 -2.73 8.83 -20.53
N GLY A 156 -3.78 8.19 -20.00
CA GLY A 156 -4.98 7.80 -20.73
C GLY A 156 -5.99 7.17 -19.79
N SER A 157 -7.20 6.92 -20.29
CA SER A 157 -8.19 6.16 -19.52
C SER A 157 -7.81 4.68 -19.44
N ILE A 158 -8.16 3.99 -18.36
CA ILE A 158 -8.01 2.53 -18.28
C ILE A 158 -9.34 1.80 -18.43
N ALA A 159 -9.27 0.52 -18.83
CA ALA A 159 -10.47 -0.31 -18.95
C ALA A 159 -10.78 -0.98 -17.60
N GLU A 160 -12.07 -1.06 -17.29
CA GLU A 160 -12.57 -1.75 -16.11
C GLU A 160 -12.82 -3.26 -16.41
N PRO A 161 -12.63 -4.17 -15.44
CA PRO A 161 -12.26 -3.90 -14.05
C PRO A 161 -10.77 -3.57 -13.87
N VAL A 162 -10.52 -2.58 -13.03
CA VAL A 162 -9.17 -2.13 -12.66
C VAL A 162 -8.37 -3.28 -12.06
N GLN A 163 -7.15 -3.47 -12.56
CA GLN A 163 -6.25 -4.51 -12.07
C GLN A 163 -5.48 -4.05 -10.82
N ILE A 164 -5.29 -4.97 -9.87
CA ILE A 164 -4.37 -4.75 -8.76
C ILE A 164 -2.93 -4.89 -9.27
N HIS A 165 -2.10 -3.90 -8.97
CA HIS A 165 -0.68 -3.92 -9.23
C HIS A 165 0.08 -4.27 -7.96
N GLU A 166 1.05 -5.17 -8.07
CA GLU A 166 1.88 -5.62 -6.96
C GLU A 166 3.32 -5.13 -7.12
N PHE A 167 3.83 -4.45 -6.10
CA PHE A 167 5.23 -4.04 -6.02
C PHE A 167 5.90 -4.83 -4.90
N ILE A 168 6.80 -5.74 -5.29
CA ILE A 168 7.51 -6.63 -4.37
C ILE A 168 8.88 -6.02 -4.05
N LEU A 169 9.12 -5.73 -2.77
CA LEU A 169 10.28 -5.00 -2.27
C LEU A 169 11.02 -5.83 -1.22
N SER A 170 12.33 -5.65 -1.11
CA SER A 170 13.11 -6.21 0.02
C SER A 170 12.85 -5.39 1.28
N GLY A 171 12.26 -5.99 2.31
CA GLY A 171 11.91 -5.30 3.54
C GLY A 171 13.10 -4.59 4.20
N SER A 172 14.25 -5.26 4.27
CA SER A 172 15.48 -4.72 4.86
C SER A 172 16.05 -3.47 4.16
N GLN A 173 15.71 -3.24 2.88
CA GLN A 173 16.15 -2.06 2.13
C GLN A 173 15.14 -0.91 2.21
N TRP A 174 13.86 -1.23 2.29
CA TRP A 174 12.78 -0.27 2.09
C TRP A 174 12.06 0.12 3.38
N LEU A 175 12.12 -0.71 4.42
CA LEU A 175 11.56 -0.44 5.74
C LEU A 175 12.62 0.10 6.70
N ARG A 176 12.14 0.90 7.65
CA ARG A 176 12.92 1.46 8.75
C ARG A 176 12.36 0.94 10.07
N GLU A 177 13.21 0.82 11.09
CA GLU A 177 12.73 0.56 12.44
C GLU A 177 11.81 1.71 12.89
N GLY A 178 10.67 1.39 13.48
CA GLY A 178 9.69 2.38 13.91
C GLY A 178 8.77 2.84 12.78
N THR A 179 8.52 4.15 12.71
CA THR A 179 7.50 4.72 11.80
C THR A 179 7.95 4.71 10.35
N ASN A 180 7.14 4.11 9.50
CA ASN A 180 7.22 4.13 8.05
C ASN A 180 5.98 4.84 7.49
N VAL A 181 6.07 5.31 6.24
CA VAL A 181 4.94 5.90 5.54
C VAL A 181 4.82 5.35 4.13
N LEU A 182 3.61 4.90 3.77
CA LEU A 182 3.22 4.64 2.40
C LEU A 182 2.39 5.84 1.91
N THR A 183 2.75 6.36 0.75
CA THR A 183 2.08 7.52 0.16
C THR A 183 1.71 7.24 -1.28
N VAL A 184 0.56 7.71 -1.71
CA VAL A 184 0.05 7.52 -3.07
C VAL A 184 -0.48 8.85 -3.58
N GLN A 185 -0.15 9.18 -4.83
CA GLN A 185 -0.86 10.21 -5.57
C GLN A 185 -1.65 9.52 -6.66
N GLY A 186 -2.98 9.54 -6.52
CA GLY A 186 -3.91 8.97 -7.49
C GLY A 186 -4.37 10.05 -8.46
N PHE A 187 -4.47 9.71 -9.75
CA PHE A 187 -4.75 10.63 -10.83
C PHE A 187 -5.85 10.11 -11.73
N ASN A 188 -6.69 11.04 -12.14
CA ASN A 188 -7.70 10.85 -13.15
C ASN A 188 -7.18 11.30 -14.51
N TRP A 189 -7.58 10.64 -15.59
CA TRP A 189 -7.33 11.06 -16.97
C TRP A 189 -8.22 12.23 -17.38
N ASP A 190 -9.51 12.14 -17.09
CA ASP A 190 -10.50 13.11 -17.55
C ASP A 190 -11.20 13.79 -16.38
N PRO A 191 -10.99 15.10 -16.14
CA PRO A 191 -11.71 15.80 -15.09
C PRO A 191 -13.23 15.82 -15.29
N ALA A 192 -13.74 15.53 -16.49
CA ALA A 192 -15.16 15.64 -16.82
C ALA A 192 -16.04 14.51 -16.24
#